data_AF-A0AA46C611-F1
#
_entry.id   AF-A0AA46C611-F1
#
_cell.length_a   1.000
_cell.length_b   1.000
_cell.length_c   1.000
_cell.angle_alpha   90.00
_cell.angle_beta   90.00
_cell.angle_gamma   90.00
#
_symmetry.space_group_name_H-M   'P 1'
#
loop_
_entity.id
_entity.type
_entity.pdbx_description
1 polymer ?
#
loop_
_entity_poly.entity_id
_entity_poly.type
_entity_poly.pdbx_seq_one_letter_code
_entity_poly.pdbx_strand_id
1 'polypeptide(L)' 'MDEAYVVNSREDSCVTPSDRILIKKKYPGAYGPVEFQKAAHRS' A
#
# COMPACT_ATOMS: atom_id res chain seq x y z
N MET A 1 5.05 21.53 -13.25
CA MET A 1 5.59 20.44 -12.42
C MET A 1 6.15 19.45 -13.42
N ASP A 2 7.47 19.43 -13.57
CA ASP A 2 8.12 18.42 -14.41
C ASP A 2 8.07 17.10 -13.63
N GLU A 3 7.21 16.19 -14.05
CA GLU A 3 7.13 14.83 -13.51
C GLU A 3 8.38 14.07 -13.95
N ALA A 4 9.48 14.28 -13.21
CA ALA A 4 10.71 13.55 -13.42
C ALA A 4 10.55 12.14 -12.85
N TYR A 5 10.40 11.16 -13.74
CA TYR A 5 10.41 9.75 -13.40
C TYR A 5 11.72 9.40 -12.67
N VAL A 6 11.62 8.99 -11.40
CA VAL A 6 12.77 8.54 -10.61
C VAL A 6 13.03 7.07 -10.93
N VAL A 7 14.20 6.76 -11.47
CA VAL A 7 14.62 5.37 -11.73
C VAL A 7 14.59 4.59 -10.41
N ASN A 8 13.91 3.43 -10.42
CA ASN A 8 13.56 2.61 -9.24
C ASN A 8 12.52 3.23 -8.29
N SER A 9 11.69 4.17 -8.77
CA SER A 9 10.51 4.61 -8.03
C SER A 9 9.66 3.40 -7.63
N ARG A 10 9.26 3.40 -6.36
CA ARG A 10 8.37 2.39 -5.79
C ARG A 10 6.90 2.83 -5.83
N GLU A 11 6.57 3.84 -6.64
CA GLU A 11 5.20 4.36 -6.77
C GLU A 11 4.18 3.27 -7.11
N ASP A 12 4.52 2.31 -7.98
CA ASP A 12 3.61 1.19 -8.31
C ASP A 12 3.30 0.29 -7.09
N SER A 13 4.23 0.24 -6.13
CA SER A 13 4.09 -0.50 -4.88
C SER A 13 3.36 0.28 -3.78
N CYS A 14 3.19 1.59 -3.95
CA CYS A 14 2.42 2.41 -3.02
C CYS A 14 0.93 2.07 -3.08
N VAL A 15 0.25 2.32 -1.97
CA VAL A 15 -1.20 2.23 -1.87
C VAL A 15 -1.77 3.59 -2.21
N THR A 16 -2.76 3.62 -3.09
CA THR A 16 -3.53 4.82 -3.42
C THR A 16 -4.87 4.80 -2.67
N PRO A 17 -5.55 5.94 -2.50
CA PRO A 17 -6.87 5.98 -1.85
C PRO A 17 -7.94 5.10 -2.52
N SER A 18 -7.77 4.77 -3.81
CA SER A 18 -8.68 3.90 -4.57
C SER A 18 -8.37 2.41 -4.43
N ASP A 19 -7.21 2.05 -3.89
CA ASP A 19 -6.81 0.66 -3.74
C ASP A 19 -7.56 -0.03 -2.61
N ARG A 20 -7.95 -1.29 -2.86
CA ARG A 20 -8.36 -2.20 -1.79
C ARG A 20 -7.13 -2.80 -1.13
N ILE A 21 -7.15 -2.91 0.19
CA ILE A 21 -6.11 -3.60 0.96
C ILE A 21 -6.65 -4.89 1.58
N LEU A 22 -5.77 -5.87 1.76
CA LEU A 22 -6.02 -7.08 2.51
C LEU A 22 -5.28 -6.99 3.84
N ILE A 23 -6.02 -7.01 4.95
CA ILE A 23 -5.43 -7.05 6.28
C ILE A 23 -4.87 -8.44 6.54
N LYS A 24 -3.57 -8.54 6.85
CA LYS A 24 -2.91 -9.80 7.21
C LYS A 24 -2.96 -10.05 8.70
N LYS A 25 -2.68 -9.02 9.50
CA LYS A 25 -2.54 -9.15 10.95
C LYS A 25 -2.85 -7.83 11.65
N LYS A 26 -3.52 -7.92 12.80
CA LYS A 26 -3.71 -6.81 13.73
C LYS A 26 -2.89 -7.10 14.98
N TYR A 27 -2.01 -6.19 15.34
CA TYR A 27 -1.21 -6.33 16.56
C TYR A 27 -2.02 -5.89 17.78
N PRO A 28 -1.78 -6.49 18.97
CA PRO A 28 -2.48 -6.12 20.20
C PRO A 28 -2.25 -4.65 20.59
N GLY A 29 -3.21 -4.07 21.31
CA GLY A 29 -3.22 -2.67 21.74
C GLY A 29 -4.31 -1.87 21.04
N ALA A 30 -4.91 -0.89 21.73
CA ALA A 30 -6.04 -0.11 21.22
C ALA A 30 -5.76 0.59 19.86
N TYR A 31 -4.48 0.86 19.60
CA TYR A 31 -3.98 1.45 18.35
C TYR A 31 -2.77 0.67 17.83
N GLY A 32 -2.78 -0.65 18.03
CA GLY A 32 -1.71 -1.52 17.55
C GLY A 32 -1.55 -1.43 16.03
N PRO A 33 -0.32 -1.53 15.49
CA PRO A 33 -0.10 -1.49 14.05
C PRO A 33 -0.87 -2.59 13.33
N VAL A 34 -1.12 -2.37 12.05
CA VAL A 34 -1.80 -3.34 11.17
C VAL A 34 -0.90 -3.66 9.99
N GLU A 35 -0.63 -4.95 9.81
CA GLU A 35 0.00 -5.42 8.58
C GLU A 35 -1.06 -5.63 7.51
N PHE A 36 -0.83 -5.03 6.35
CA PHE A 36 -1.69 -5.18 5.19
C PHE A 36 -0.85 -5.41 3.94
N GLN A 37 -1.52 -5.85 2.87
CA GLN A 37 -0.96 -5.88 1.52
C GLN A 37 -1.95 -5.25 0.55
N LYS A 38 -1.44 -4.61 -0.51
CA LYS A 38 -2.26 -4.18 -1.65
C LYS A 38 -2.98 -5.40 -2.22
N ALA A 39 -4.29 -5.30 -2.45
CA ALA A 39 -5.02 -6.38 -3.08
C ALA A 39 -4.48 -6.55 -4.52
N ALA A 40 -4.22 -7.79 -4.92
CA ALA A 40 -3.90 -8.06 -6.32
C ALA A 40 -5.07 -7.57 -7.18
N HIS A 41 -4.80 -6.69 -8.13
CA HIS A 41 -5.77 -6.34 -9.16
C HIS A 41 -6.04 -7.62 -9.94
N ARG A 42 -7.20 -8.26 -9.71
CA ARG A 42 -7.62 -9.40 -10.51
C ARG A 42 -7.92 -8.85 -11.90
N SER A 43 -6.97 -9.00 -12.81
CA SER A 43 -7.17 -8.89 -14.26
C SER A 43 -8.11 -10.00 -14.74
#